data_AF-A0A370L387-F1
#
_entry.id   AF-A0A370L387-F1
#
_cell.length_a   1.000
_cell.length_b   1.000
_cell.length_c   1.000
_cell.angle_alpha   90.00
_cell.angle_beta   90.00
_cell.angle_gamma   90.00
#
_symmetry.space_group_name_H-M   'P 1'
#
loop_
_entity.id
_entity.type
_entity.pdbx_description
1 polymer ?
#
loop_
_entity_poly.entity_id
_entity_poly.type
_entity_poly.pdbx_seq_one_letter_code
_entity_poly.pdbx_strand_id
1 'polypeptide(L)' 'MSDEAVSQEAFRTLVARAGLKLTPTQYAELGGVFPKLEAMAARLRKPRPVSAEPAAVFSPKV' A
#
# COMPACT_ATOMS: atom_id res chain seq x y z
N MET A 1 1.18 2.70 16.88
CA MET A 1 1.27 3.33 15.54
C MET A 1 -0.16 3.60 15.15
N SER A 2 -0.51 4.87 15.05
CA SER A 2 -1.86 5.43 15.16
C SER A 2 -2.87 4.70 14.28
N ASP A 3 -3.99 4.32 14.90
CA ASP A 3 -5.17 3.65 14.33
C ASP A 3 -6.02 4.61 13.47
N GLU A 4 -5.34 5.53 12.76
CA GLU A 4 -5.99 6.60 12.04
C GLU A 4 -6.13 6.18 10.59
N ALA A 5 -7.36 5.77 10.23
CA ALA A 5 -7.72 5.50 8.85
C ALA A 5 -7.27 6.67 7.97
N VAL A 6 -6.57 6.37 6.87
CA VAL A 6 -6.13 7.39 5.92
C VAL A 6 -7.32 8.27 5.53
N SER A 7 -7.18 9.57 5.80
CA SER A 7 -8.20 10.55 5.47
C SER A 7 -8.51 10.53 3.98
N GLN A 8 -9.73 10.91 3.58
CA GLN A 8 -10.07 10.94 2.17
C GLN A 8 -9.12 11.83 1.36
N GLU A 9 -8.63 12.92 1.94
CA GLU A 9 -7.67 13.83 1.32
C GLU A 9 -6.29 13.19 1.12
N ALA A 10 -5.81 12.44 2.11
CA ALA A 10 -4.56 11.68 1.98
C ALA A 10 -4.71 10.57 0.91
N PHE A 11 -5.87 9.91 0.85
CA PHE A 11 -6.14 8.94 -0.22
C PHE A 11 -6.15 9.60 -1.60
N ARG A 12 -6.71 10.82 -1.77
CA ARG A 12 -6.68 11.57 -3.04
C ARG A 12 -5.25 11.83 -3.49
N THR A 13 -4.41 12.24 -2.53
CA THR A 13 -3.00 12.55 -2.79
C THR A 13 -2.25 11.31 -3.27
N LEU A 14 -2.50 10.14 -2.68
CA LEU A 14 -1.90 8.88 -3.09
C LEU A 14 -2.34 8.45 -4.50
N VAL A 15 -3.63 8.55 -4.80
CA VAL A 15 -4.17 8.25 -6.13
C VAL A 15 -3.54 9.15 -7.20
N ALA A 16 -3.45 10.46 -6.93
CA ALA A 16 -2.83 11.41 -7.84
C ALA A 16 -1.35 11.11 -8.08
N ARG A 17 -0.59 10.80 -7.01
CA ARG A 17 0.83 10.43 -7.11
C ARG A 17 1.06 9.15 -7.91
N ALA A 18 0.12 8.20 -7.83
CA ALA A 18 0.16 6.98 -8.61
C ALA A 18 -0.20 7.18 -10.10
N GLY A 19 -0.62 8.38 -10.50
CA GLY A 19 -1.03 8.68 -11.87
C GLY A 19 -2.34 8.01 -12.29
N LEU A 20 -3.15 7.57 -11.33
CA LEU A 20 -4.38 6.84 -11.59
C LEU A 20 -5.52 7.82 -11.90
N LYS A 21 -6.22 7.59 -13.03
CA LYS A 21 -7.46 8.29 -13.38
C LYS A 21 -8.64 7.41 -12.98
N LEU A 22 -9.29 7.76 -11.88
CA LEU A 22 -10.41 6.98 -11.33
C LEU A 22 -11.75 7.69 -11.59
N THR A 23 -12.78 6.91 -11.88
CA THR A 23 -14.17 7.40 -11.82
C THR A 23 -14.57 7.63 -10.35
N PRO A 24 -15.64 8.42 -10.08
CA PRO A 24 -16.12 8.61 -8.70
C PRO A 24 -16.45 7.30 -7.99
N THR A 25 -17.04 6.33 -8.70
CA THR A 25 -17.38 5.01 -8.16
C THR A 25 -16.13 4.22 -7.78
N GLN A 26 -15.11 4.18 -8.66
CA GLN A 26 -13.84 3.51 -8.37
C GLN A 26 -13.11 4.16 -7.20
N TYR A 27 -13.19 5.49 -7.09
CA TYR A 27 -12.60 6.22 -5.99
C TYR A 27 -13.24 5.83 -4.65
N ALA A 28 -14.57 5.78 -4.60
CA ALA A 28 -15.30 5.35 -3.41
C ALA A 28 -15.02 3.88 -3.05
N GLU A 29 -14.96 3.00 -4.04
CA GLU A 29 -14.68 1.58 -3.84
C GLU A 29 -13.26 1.36 -3.28
N LEU A 30 -12.23 1.92 -3.94
CA LEU A 30 -10.85 1.77 -3.50
C LEU A 30 -10.62 2.43 -2.14
N GLY A 31 -11.21 3.60 -1.91
CA GLY A 31 -11.16 4.28 -0.60
C GLY A 31 -11.79 3.44 0.51
N GLY A 32 -12.90 2.75 0.23
CA GLY A 32 -13.57 1.86 1.19
C GLY A 32 -12.78 0.58 1.49
N VAL A 33 -11.98 0.08 0.54
CA VAL A 33 -11.16 -1.13 0.72
C VAL A 33 -9.81 -0.82 1.37
N PHE A 34 -9.30 0.41 1.20
CA PHE A 34 -7.96 0.81 1.64
C PHE A 34 -7.65 0.47 3.13
N PRO A 35 -8.54 0.70 4.12
CA PRO A 35 -8.27 0.34 5.51
C PRO A 35 -8.00 -1.16 5.73
N LYS A 36 -8.66 -2.03 4.95
CA LYS A 36 -8.44 -3.49 5.02
C LYS A 36 -7.04 -3.85 4.53
N LEU A 37 -6.57 -3.18 3.48
CA LEU A 37 -5.21 -3.37 2.95
C LEU A 37 -4.15 -2.88 3.93
N GLU A 38 -4.40 -1.76 4.63
CA GLU A 38 -3.51 -1.30 5.70
C GLU A 38 -3.43 -2.32 6.85
N ALA A 39 -4.56 -2.85 7.29
CA ALA A 39 -4.60 -3.88 8.32
C ALA A 39 -3.88 -5.18 7.87
N MET A 40 -3.95 -5.53 6.59
CA MET A 40 -3.14 -6.62 6.01
C MET A 40 -1.65 -6.29 6.05
N ALA A 41 -1.26 -5.11 5.58
CA ALA A 41 0.13 -4.68 5.54
C ALA A 41 0.75 -4.57 6.94
N ALA A 42 0.01 -4.07 7.94
CA ALA A 42 0.44 -4.00 9.32
C ALA A 42 0.77 -5.38 9.91
N ARG A 43 -0.02 -6.41 9.57
CA ARG A 43 0.25 -7.81 9.98
C ARG A 43 1.53 -8.37 9.37
N LEU A 44 1.91 -7.90 8.18
CA LEU A 44 3.12 -8.34 7.46
C LEU A 44 4.38 -7.55 7.86
N ARG A 45 4.24 -6.30 8.31
CA ARG A 45 5.34 -5.41 8.74
C ARG A 45 5.83 -5.75 10.16
N LYS A 46 6.14 -7.02 10.41
CA LYS A 46 6.83 -7.45 11.64
C LYS A 46 8.34 -7.32 11.44
N PRO A 47 9.12 -7.09 12.53
CA PRO A 47 10.58 -7.11 12.44
C PRO A 47 11.06 -8.41 11.78
N ARG A 48 11.98 -8.28 10.82
CA ARG A 48 12.62 -9.40 10.14
C ARG A 48 14.13 -9.37 10.43
N PRO A 49 14.81 -10.53 10.47
CA PRO A 49 16.26 -10.56 10.53
C PRO A 49 16.86 -9.73 9.39
N VAL A 50 17.97 -9.03 9.64
CA VAL A 50 18.66 -8.23 8.62
C VAL A 50 19.17 -9.11 7.46
N SER A 51 19.49 -10.37 7.76
CA SER A 51 19.89 -11.38 6.77
C SER A 51 18.72 -11.98 5.96
N ALA A 52 17.46 -11.58 6.24
CA ALA A 52 16.33 -12.05 5.46
C ALA A 52 16.31 -11.34 4.09
N GLU A 53 16.88 -12.02 3.09
CA GLU A 53 16.93 -11.51 1.72
C GLU A 53 15.53 -11.48 1.07
N PRO A 54 15.30 -10.61 0.07
CA PRO A 54 14.11 -10.65 -0.75
C PRO A 54 13.96 -11.99 -1.48
N ALA A 55 12.71 -12.42 -1.69
CA ALA A 55 12.43 -13.69 -2.39
C ALA A 55 12.96 -13.73 -3.84
N ALA A 56 13.12 -12.56 -4.47
CA ALA A 56 13.73 -12.42 -5.77
C ALA A 56 14.91 -11.45 -5.67
N VAL A 57 16.09 -11.93 -6.05
CA VAL A 57 17.31 -11.15 -6.13
C VAL A 57 17.73 -11.05 -7.59
N PHE A 58 18.30 -9.92 -7.98
CA PHE A 58 18.77 -9.73 -9.36
C PHE A 58 19.83 -10.77 -9.72
N SER A 59 19.66 -11.40 -10.89
CA SER A 59 20.65 -12.31 -11.48
C SER A 59 20.95 -11.85 -12.91
N PRO A 60 22.14 -11.29 -13.18
CA PRO A 60 22.51 -10.90 -14.53
C PRO A 60 22.65 -12.16 -15.39
N LYS A 61 22.01 -12.18 -16.55
CA LYS A 61 22.31 -13.19 -17.57
C LYS A 61 23.65 -12.84 -18.20
N VAL A 62 24.61 -13.76 -18.10
CA VAL A 62 25.88 -13.73 -18.85
C VAL A 62 25.64 -14.24 -20.26
#